data_AF-A3E7K8-F1
#
_entry.id   AF-A3E7K8-F1
#
_cell.length_a   1.000
_cell.length_b   1.000
_cell.length_c   1.000
_cell.angle_alpha   90.00
_cell.angle_beta   90.00
_cell.angle_gamma   90.00
#
_symmetry.space_group_name_H-M   'P 1'
#
loop_
_entity.id
_entity.type
_entity.pdbx_description
1 polymer ?
#
loop_
_entity_poly.entity_id
_entity_poly.type
_entity_poly.pdbx_seq_one_letter_code
_entity_poly.pdbx_strand_id
1 'polypeptide(L)'
;DQVTTGEEEKQETSEVIVPPEINEYEVVYIKPLAGMYKTIRKQLENHVTALNTNITDMLDSRFKKRNYFLGILNFDLNPFKYSSIGDNIIKDPYKLLDLEKKKKMLGGYNYIGKSIEKDLTTANDALAYYNKMNDLYKKQLDAVNKKIKEVEDEINDQEEEIEKISDEEQDAAIKNQLIAVMEESKRYLPFLNSIKKEYESLVSMVTTYTNNLKKFINNCQIEKRETEIIIKKLEDYSKMDEKLENYRQSKQEADVISSGLLDKLKKSKLINEEESKKILSEVLNMGTHLLNMGSEHKCIDTTVPDNAACYRYLDGREEWRCLLNFKKEGDKCVAASNVTCTDNNGGCAPEAECNMNENNKVVCKCTKEGSEPLF
;
A
#
# COMPACT_ATOMS: atom_id res chain seq x y z
N ASP A 1 21.50 -10.23 40.76
CA ASP A 1 20.71 -9.05 41.14
C ASP A 1 19.36 -9.05 40.44
N GLN A 2 18.33 -9.50 41.17
CA GLN A 2 16.93 -9.37 40.76
C GLN A 2 16.47 -7.95 41.13
N VAL A 3 16.07 -7.15 40.15
CA VAL A 3 15.49 -5.83 40.37
C VAL A 3 13.98 -5.99 40.49
N THR A 4 13.49 -6.00 41.72
CA THR A 4 12.08 -5.78 42.05
C THR A 4 11.81 -4.27 41.99
N THR A 5 11.14 -3.80 40.94
CA THR A 5 10.56 -2.44 40.93
C THR A 5 9.27 -2.48 41.74
N GLY A 6 9.34 -2.04 43.00
CA GLY A 6 8.15 -1.70 43.77
C GLY A 6 7.51 -0.45 43.18
N GLU A 7 6.24 -0.54 42.79
CA GLU A 7 5.43 0.65 42.50
C GLU A 7 5.20 1.40 43.81
N GLU A 8 5.68 2.64 43.86
CA GLU A 8 5.38 3.59 44.93
C GLU A 8 3.88 3.90 44.89
N GLU A 9 3.14 3.49 45.92
CA GLU A 9 1.73 3.86 46.10
C GLU A 9 1.64 5.39 46.22
N LYS A 10 1.17 6.05 45.16
CA LYS A 10 0.68 7.43 45.28
C LYS A 10 -0.43 7.43 46.32
N GLN A 11 -0.25 8.24 47.37
CA GLN A 11 -1.28 8.53 48.38
C GLN A 11 -2.53 9.07 47.69
N GLU A 12 -3.47 8.17 47.37
CA GLU A 12 -4.85 8.53 47.06
C GLU A 12 -5.46 9.15 48.32
N THR A 13 -6.01 10.35 48.18
CA THR A 13 -6.94 10.93 49.16
C THR A 13 -7.95 9.87 49.57
N SER A 14 -8.05 9.59 50.87
CA SER A 14 -8.91 8.54 51.41
C SER A 14 -10.36 8.74 50.97
N GLU A 15 -10.77 8.01 49.94
CA GLU A 15 -12.15 7.97 49.50
C GLU A 15 -12.96 7.35 50.65
N VAL A 16 -13.90 8.11 51.22
CA VAL A 16 -14.73 7.67 52.34
C VAL A 16 -15.78 6.70 51.78
N ILE A 17 -15.36 5.45 51.57
CA ILE A 17 -16.21 4.33 51.10
C ILE A 17 -17.07 3.80 52.25
N VAL A 18 -16.64 4.04 53.49
CA VAL A 18 -17.26 3.56 54.72
C VAL A 18 -17.70 4.78 55.54
N PRO A 19 -19.01 4.97 55.80
CA PRO A 19 -19.50 6.05 56.67
C PRO A 19 -18.77 6.10 58.02
N PRO A 20 -18.56 7.29 58.61
CA PRO A 20 -17.79 7.46 59.84
C PRO A 20 -18.46 6.88 61.11
N GLU A 21 -19.77 6.58 61.08
CA GLU A 21 -20.58 6.23 62.28
C GLU A 21 -21.20 4.82 62.18
N ILE A 22 -20.41 3.82 61.77
CA ILE A 22 -20.89 2.43 61.66
C ILE A 22 -20.68 1.69 62.98
N ASN A 23 -21.69 0.94 63.44
CA ASN A 23 -21.61 0.06 64.63
C ASN A 23 -20.48 -0.98 64.47
N GLU A 24 -19.76 -1.35 65.55
CA GLU A 24 -18.67 -2.34 65.52
C GLU A 24 -19.04 -3.65 64.79
N TYR A 25 -20.29 -4.09 64.84
CA TYR A 25 -20.76 -5.30 64.13
C TYR A 25 -20.91 -5.09 62.61
N GLU A 26 -21.36 -3.93 62.16
CA GLU A 26 -21.46 -3.58 60.74
C GLU A 26 -20.09 -3.27 60.13
N VAL A 27 -19.16 -2.75 60.94
CA VAL A 27 -17.74 -2.55 60.58
C VAL A 27 -17.08 -3.87 60.15
N VAL A 28 -17.45 -5.00 60.76
CA VAL A 28 -16.92 -6.34 60.44
C VAL A 28 -17.31 -6.82 59.04
N TYR A 29 -18.47 -6.41 58.51
CA TYR A 29 -18.96 -6.85 57.20
C TYR A 29 -18.72 -5.81 56.10
N ILE A 30 -18.92 -4.53 56.40
CA ILE A 30 -18.83 -3.44 55.42
C ILE A 30 -17.36 -3.13 55.08
N LYS A 31 -16.42 -3.17 56.03
CA LYS A 31 -14.99 -2.92 55.73
C LYS A 31 -14.38 -3.97 54.80
N PRO A 32 -14.58 -5.30 54.99
CA PRO A 32 -14.09 -6.29 54.05
C PRO A 32 -14.73 -6.17 52.66
N LEU A 33 -16.03 -5.88 52.58
CA LEU A 33 -16.73 -5.66 51.31
C LEU A 33 -16.19 -4.41 50.59
N ALA A 34 -15.98 -3.31 51.30
CA ALA A 34 -15.37 -2.09 50.76
C ALA A 34 -13.92 -2.32 50.31
N GLY A 35 -13.14 -3.09 51.08
CA GLY A 35 -11.77 -3.49 50.72
C GLY A 35 -11.74 -4.37 49.46
N MET A 36 -12.60 -5.38 49.40
CA MET A 36 -12.74 -6.26 48.23
C MET A 36 -13.19 -5.49 47.00
N TYR A 37 -14.13 -4.55 47.16
CA TYR A 37 -14.55 -3.63 46.10
C TYR A 37 -13.39 -2.78 45.59
N LYS A 38 -12.59 -2.17 46.47
CA LYS A 38 -11.41 -1.37 46.07
C LYS A 38 -10.39 -2.22 45.30
N THR A 39 -10.15 -3.46 45.72
CA THR A 39 -9.27 -4.39 45.01
C THR A 39 -9.81 -4.76 43.63
N ILE A 40 -11.08 -5.15 43.54
CA ILE A 40 -11.74 -5.53 42.28
C ILE A 40 -11.73 -4.36 41.29
N ARG A 41 -12.02 -3.14 41.77
CA ARG A 41 -11.93 -1.90 41.00
C ARG A 41 -10.54 -1.73 40.39
N LYS A 42 -9.49 -1.71 41.22
CA LYS A 42 -8.11 -1.52 40.75
C LYS A 42 -7.71 -2.59 39.74
N GLN A 43 -8.13 -3.84 39.95
CA GLN A 43 -7.90 -4.93 38.99
C GLN A 43 -8.62 -4.71 37.67
N LEU A 44 -9.90 -4.32 37.67
CA LEU A 44 -10.68 -4.05 36.47
C LEU A 44 -10.05 -2.93 35.62
N GLU A 45 -9.71 -1.80 36.23
CA GLU A 45 -9.06 -0.69 35.53
C GLU A 45 -7.70 -1.10 34.96
N ASN A 46 -6.89 -1.81 35.75
CA ASN A 46 -5.60 -2.34 35.30
C ASN A 46 -5.75 -3.31 34.13
N HIS A 47 -6.74 -4.20 34.17
CA HIS A 47 -7.00 -5.14 33.08
C HIS A 47 -7.43 -4.44 31.79
N VAL A 48 -8.34 -3.46 31.88
CA VAL A 48 -8.78 -2.67 30.73
C VAL A 48 -7.62 -1.87 30.13
N THR A 49 -6.81 -1.24 30.97
CA THR A 49 -5.63 -0.48 30.54
C THR A 49 -4.57 -1.38 29.90
N ALA A 50 -4.21 -2.49 30.56
CA ALA A 50 -3.22 -3.42 30.06
C ALA A 50 -3.62 -4.05 28.72
N LEU A 51 -4.90 -4.42 28.57
CA LEU A 51 -5.43 -4.90 27.31
C LEU A 51 -5.25 -3.85 26.20
N ASN A 52 -5.59 -2.59 26.48
CA ASN A 52 -5.45 -1.52 25.51
C ASN A 52 -4.00 -1.24 25.13
N THR A 53 -3.09 -1.23 26.11
CA THR A 53 -1.64 -1.10 25.86
C THR A 53 -1.15 -2.24 24.96
N ASN A 54 -1.49 -3.49 25.28
CA ASN A 54 -1.08 -4.65 24.49
C ASN A 54 -1.57 -4.60 23.03
N ILE A 55 -2.83 -4.22 22.81
CA ILE A 55 -3.39 -4.07 21.47
C ILE A 55 -2.68 -2.94 20.72
N THR A 56 -2.49 -1.80 21.38
CA THR A 56 -1.86 -0.62 20.78
C THR A 56 -0.41 -0.90 20.40
N ASP A 57 0.38 -1.49 21.31
CA ASP A 57 1.78 -1.80 21.10
C ASP A 57 1.98 -2.84 19.98
N MET A 58 1.11 -3.85 19.93
CA MET A 58 1.13 -4.85 18.88
C MET A 58 0.86 -4.22 17.51
N LEU A 59 -0.18 -3.39 17.39
CA LEU A 59 -0.55 -2.73 16.15
C LEU A 59 0.52 -1.71 15.72
N ASP A 60 1.04 -0.91 16.64
CA ASP A 60 2.11 0.06 16.38
C ASP A 60 3.42 -0.61 15.95
N SER A 61 3.80 -1.72 16.60
CA SER A 61 4.97 -2.52 16.20
C SER A 61 4.86 -3.03 14.76
N ARG A 62 3.69 -3.54 14.38
CA ARG A 62 3.43 -4.03 13.01
C ARG A 62 3.39 -2.88 12.00
N PHE A 63 2.78 -1.75 12.36
CA PHE A 63 2.76 -0.53 11.56
C PHE A 63 4.18 -0.01 11.29
N LYS A 64 5.03 0.11 12.32
CA LYS A 64 6.44 0.51 12.19
C LYS A 64 7.22 -0.40 11.26
N LYS A 65 7.07 -1.72 11.41
CA LYS A 65 7.69 -2.70 10.52
C LYS A 65 7.21 -2.54 9.08
N ARG A 66 5.90 -2.36 8.86
CA ARG A 66 5.33 -2.13 7.53
C ARG A 66 5.87 -0.84 6.90
N ASN A 67 5.95 0.25 7.65
CA ASN A 67 6.50 1.52 7.16
C ASN A 67 7.98 1.45 6.81
N TYR A 68 8.77 0.69 7.57
CA TYR A 68 10.15 0.42 7.22
C TYR A 68 10.26 -0.28 5.86
N PHE A 69 9.46 -1.33 5.64
CA PHE A 69 9.40 -2.02 4.34
C PHE A 69 8.91 -1.11 3.20
N LEU A 70 7.88 -0.29 3.43
CA LEU A 70 7.42 0.72 2.48
C LEU A 70 8.53 1.72 2.13
N GLY A 71 9.33 2.12 3.11
CA GLY A 71 10.50 2.99 2.90
C GLY A 71 11.51 2.37 1.94
N ILE A 72 11.80 1.08 2.08
CA ILE A 72 12.69 0.35 1.17
C ILE A 72 12.11 0.31 -0.25
N LEU A 73 10.83 -0.02 -0.42
CA LEU A 73 10.19 -0.04 -1.74
C LEU A 73 10.18 1.35 -2.40
N ASN A 74 9.92 2.39 -1.61
CA ASN A 74 9.96 3.76 -2.08
C ASN A 74 11.37 4.22 -2.46
N PHE A 75 12.40 3.72 -1.78
CA PHE A 75 13.80 3.97 -2.13
C PHE A 75 14.15 3.35 -3.48
N ASP A 76 13.74 2.10 -3.72
CA ASP A 76 13.92 1.42 -5.01
C ASP A 76 13.21 2.18 -6.17
N LEU A 77 12.17 2.97 -5.89
CA LEU A 77 11.47 3.83 -6.87
C LEU A 77 12.11 5.20 -7.10
N ASN A 78 12.96 5.70 -6.19
CA ASN A 78 13.48 7.07 -6.25
C ASN A 78 14.17 7.45 -7.57
N PRO A 79 14.98 6.57 -8.20
CA PRO A 79 15.60 6.88 -9.49
C PRO A 79 14.60 7.20 -10.62
N PHE A 80 13.36 6.72 -10.49
CA PHE A 80 12.32 6.82 -11.52
C PHE A 80 11.28 7.92 -11.23
N LYS A 81 11.32 8.55 -10.04
CA LYS A 81 10.37 9.61 -9.67
C LYS A 81 10.57 10.91 -10.42
N TYR A 82 11.78 11.16 -10.92
CA TYR A 82 12.16 12.40 -11.61
C TYR A 82 12.70 12.16 -13.02
N SER A 83 12.61 10.93 -13.53
CA SER A 83 13.04 10.62 -14.88
C SER A 83 12.13 11.31 -15.90
N SER A 84 12.68 12.26 -16.64
CA SER A 84 12.06 12.82 -17.84
C SER A 84 12.54 12.07 -19.07
N ILE A 85 11.63 11.81 -20.01
CA ILE A 85 11.99 11.48 -21.40
C ILE A 85 11.64 12.74 -22.20
N GLY A 86 12.64 13.58 -22.48
CA GLY A 86 12.46 14.86 -23.17
C GLY A 86 11.59 15.86 -22.39
N ASP A 87 10.69 16.57 -23.10
CA ASP A 87 9.79 17.60 -22.53
C ASP A 87 8.63 17.05 -21.70
N ASN A 88 8.47 15.72 -21.59
CA ASN A 88 7.37 15.09 -20.88
C ASN A 88 7.83 14.52 -19.52
N ILE A 89 7.29 15.07 -18.43
CA ILE A 89 7.44 14.52 -17.07
C ILE A 89 6.70 13.17 -16.99
N ILE A 90 7.42 12.08 -16.71
CA ILE A 90 6.81 10.76 -16.57
C ILE A 90 6.04 10.72 -15.25
N LYS A 91 4.72 10.62 -15.34
CA LYS A 91 3.80 10.70 -14.19
C LYS A 91 3.73 9.41 -13.35
N ASP A 92 4.21 8.28 -13.85
CA ASP A 92 4.10 6.98 -13.17
C ASP A 92 5.44 6.21 -13.17
N PRO A 93 6.19 6.21 -12.04
CA PRO A 93 7.51 5.60 -11.94
C PRO A 93 7.48 4.07 -12.08
N TYR A 94 6.34 3.42 -11.79
CA TYR A 94 6.23 1.96 -11.86
C TYR A 94 6.30 1.43 -13.29
N LYS A 95 5.99 2.26 -14.30
CA LYS A 95 6.08 1.88 -15.72
C LYS A 95 7.51 1.64 -16.18
N LEU A 96 8.46 2.36 -15.59
CA LEU A 96 9.87 2.40 -15.99
C LEU A 96 10.71 1.28 -15.39
N LEU A 97 10.13 0.53 -14.47
CA LEU A 97 10.76 -0.64 -13.89
C LEU A 97 10.86 -1.75 -14.95
N ASP A 98 11.96 -2.48 -14.95
CA ASP A 98 12.06 -3.74 -15.68
C ASP A 98 11.16 -4.82 -15.05
N LEU A 99 10.92 -5.91 -15.78
CA LEU A 99 10.02 -6.98 -15.34
C LEU A 99 10.44 -7.59 -13.99
N GLU A 100 11.74 -7.73 -13.74
CA GLU A 100 12.27 -8.31 -12.50
C GLU A 100 11.97 -7.40 -11.30
N LYS A 101 12.25 -6.10 -11.43
CA LYS A 101 11.94 -5.09 -10.41
C LYS A 101 10.44 -4.95 -10.19
N LYS A 102 9.61 -5.00 -11.24
CA LYS A 102 8.14 -5.03 -11.12
C LYS A 102 7.67 -6.23 -10.30
N LYS A 103 8.19 -7.43 -10.59
CA LYS A 103 7.87 -8.65 -9.82
C LYS A 103 8.31 -8.55 -8.36
N LYS A 104 9.51 -8.01 -8.09
CA LYS A 104 10.00 -7.77 -6.71
C LYS A 104 9.11 -6.80 -5.96
N MET A 105 8.74 -5.67 -6.57
CA MET A 105 7.84 -4.69 -5.96
C MET A 105 6.46 -5.27 -5.71
N LEU A 106 5.92 -6.03 -6.67
CA LEU A 106 4.63 -6.70 -6.52
C LEU A 106 4.65 -7.66 -5.32
N GLY A 107 5.73 -8.44 -5.14
CA GLY A 107 5.94 -9.26 -3.96
C GLY A 107 5.94 -8.45 -2.65
N GLY A 108 6.64 -7.31 -2.63
CA GLY A 108 6.68 -6.40 -1.48
C GLY A 108 5.32 -5.81 -1.12
N TYR A 109 4.59 -5.28 -2.11
CA TYR A 109 3.25 -4.73 -1.89
C TYR A 109 2.22 -5.81 -1.52
N ASN A 110 2.34 -7.03 -2.05
CA ASN A 110 1.52 -8.17 -1.62
C ASN A 110 1.77 -8.53 -0.15
N TYR A 111 3.02 -8.50 0.32
CA TYR A 111 3.34 -8.70 1.73
C TYR A 111 2.74 -7.59 2.60
N ILE A 112 2.84 -6.33 2.17
CA ILE A 112 2.24 -5.17 2.85
C ILE A 112 0.72 -5.33 2.94
N GLY A 113 0.05 -5.71 1.84
CA GLY A 113 -1.39 -5.95 1.82
C GLY A 113 -1.83 -7.03 2.82
N LYS A 114 -1.11 -8.15 2.88
CA LYS A 114 -1.35 -9.20 3.88
C LYS A 114 -1.11 -8.74 5.32
N SER A 115 -0.12 -7.87 5.52
CA SER A 115 0.19 -7.29 6.83
C SER A 115 -0.95 -6.36 7.30
N ILE A 116 -1.43 -5.48 6.41
CA ILE A 116 -2.59 -4.60 6.65
C ILE A 116 -3.84 -5.42 6.98
N GLU A 117 -4.09 -6.50 6.26
CA GLU A 117 -5.24 -7.38 6.51
C GLU A 117 -5.19 -8.00 7.91
N LYS A 118 -4.02 -8.49 8.35
CA LYS A 118 -3.84 -9.00 9.71
C LYS A 118 -4.10 -7.94 10.78
N ASP A 119 -3.65 -6.71 10.55
CA ASP A 119 -3.87 -5.60 11.46
C ASP A 119 -5.36 -5.23 11.54
N LEU A 120 -6.05 -5.22 10.40
CA LEU A 120 -7.50 -5.02 10.35
C LEU A 120 -8.26 -6.12 11.10
N THR A 121 -7.91 -7.40 10.90
CA THR A 121 -8.55 -8.49 11.66
C THR A 121 -8.34 -8.30 13.16
N THR A 122 -7.10 -8.08 13.57
CA THR A 122 -6.73 -7.88 14.99
C THR A 122 -7.48 -6.70 15.60
N ALA A 123 -7.54 -5.57 14.89
CA ALA A 123 -8.22 -4.37 15.35
C ALA A 123 -9.75 -4.54 15.40
N ASN A 124 -10.35 -5.26 14.45
CA ASN A 124 -11.79 -5.55 14.48
C ASN A 124 -12.17 -6.51 15.62
N ASP A 125 -11.35 -7.52 15.89
CA ASP A 125 -11.57 -8.43 17.02
C ASP A 125 -11.49 -7.69 18.36
N ALA A 126 -10.47 -6.83 18.50
CA ALA A 126 -10.35 -5.93 19.65
C ALA A 126 -11.55 -4.98 19.78
N LEU A 127 -12.02 -4.42 18.67
CA LEU A 127 -13.19 -3.53 18.66
C LEU A 127 -14.46 -4.26 19.12
N ALA A 128 -14.66 -5.50 18.67
CA ALA A 128 -15.77 -6.33 19.11
C ALA A 128 -15.70 -6.62 20.61
N TYR A 129 -14.50 -6.88 21.13
CA TYR A 129 -14.29 -7.07 22.56
C TYR A 129 -14.56 -5.79 23.38
N TYR A 130 -14.08 -4.63 22.92
CA TYR A 130 -14.36 -3.34 23.54
C TYR A 130 -15.86 -3.01 23.57
N ASN A 131 -16.59 -3.27 22.49
CA ASN A 131 -18.04 -3.08 22.47
C ASN A 131 -18.74 -3.95 23.53
N LYS A 132 -18.37 -5.24 23.64
CA LYS A 132 -18.92 -6.13 24.68
C LYS A 132 -18.63 -5.63 26.10
N MET A 133 -17.42 -5.15 26.37
CA MET A 133 -17.09 -4.54 27.66
C MET A 133 -17.90 -3.28 27.92
N ASN A 134 -18.05 -2.41 26.92
CA ASN A 134 -18.82 -1.18 27.05
C ASN A 134 -20.29 -1.47 27.38
N ASP A 135 -20.90 -2.44 26.68
CA ASP A 135 -22.29 -2.85 26.93
C ASP A 135 -22.44 -3.44 28.34
N LEU A 136 -21.48 -4.25 28.79
CA LEU A 136 -21.48 -4.80 30.14
C LEU A 136 -21.36 -3.71 31.21
N TYR A 137 -20.40 -2.80 31.08
CA TYR A 137 -20.20 -1.72 32.05
C TYR A 137 -21.37 -0.73 32.07
N LYS A 138 -21.98 -0.43 30.91
CA LYS A 138 -23.22 0.38 30.86
C LYS A 138 -24.37 -0.31 31.57
N LYS A 139 -24.58 -1.61 31.33
CA LYS A 139 -25.63 -2.38 32.01
C LYS A 139 -25.44 -2.36 33.53
N GLN A 140 -24.19 -2.47 34.01
CA GLN A 140 -23.90 -2.37 35.44
C GLN A 140 -24.10 -0.94 35.98
N LEU A 141 -23.69 0.08 35.23
CA LEU A 141 -23.94 1.48 35.57
C LEU A 141 -25.45 1.76 35.70
N ASP A 142 -26.25 1.26 34.77
CA ASP A 142 -27.72 1.41 34.79
C ASP A 142 -28.34 0.72 36.00
N ALA A 143 -27.85 -0.46 36.36
CA ALA A 143 -28.31 -1.18 37.56
C ALA A 143 -27.98 -0.39 38.85
N VAL A 144 -26.79 0.20 38.93
CA VAL A 144 -26.37 1.02 40.07
C VAL A 144 -27.19 2.31 40.14
N ASN A 145 -27.38 3.00 39.01
CA ASN A 145 -28.23 4.19 38.93
C ASN A 145 -29.67 3.88 39.36
N LYS A 146 -30.21 2.73 38.93
CA LYS A 146 -31.54 2.29 39.35
C LYS A 146 -31.59 2.08 40.87
N LYS A 147 -30.59 1.42 41.45
CA LYS A 147 -30.58 1.17 42.90
C LYS A 147 -30.39 2.45 43.73
N ILE A 148 -29.57 3.39 43.26
CA ILE A 148 -29.44 4.72 43.87
C ILE A 148 -30.81 5.39 43.90
N LYS A 149 -31.51 5.41 42.76
CA LYS A 149 -32.84 6.02 42.66
C LYS A 149 -33.85 5.34 43.58
N GLU A 150 -33.88 4.01 43.63
CA GLU A 150 -34.76 3.26 44.56
C GLU A 150 -34.51 3.67 46.02
N VAL A 151 -33.24 3.83 46.43
CA VAL A 151 -32.90 4.27 47.80
C VAL A 151 -33.27 5.75 48.03
N GLU A 152 -33.07 6.61 47.05
CA GLU A 152 -33.47 8.03 47.13
C GLU A 152 -35.00 8.19 47.24
N ASP A 153 -35.76 7.41 46.45
CA ASP A 153 -37.22 7.37 46.50
C ASP A 153 -37.71 6.85 47.87
N GLU A 154 -37.12 5.75 48.38
CA GLU A 154 -37.42 5.20 49.73
C GLU A 154 -37.15 6.23 50.84
N ILE A 155 -36.07 7.01 50.73
CA ILE A 155 -35.75 8.08 51.69
C ILE A 155 -36.79 9.20 51.63
N ASN A 156 -37.18 9.64 50.43
CA ASN A 156 -38.17 10.71 50.27
C ASN A 156 -39.54 10.30 50.81
N ASP A 157 -39.98 9.07 50.53
CA ASP A 157 -41.25 8.54 51.05
C ASP A 157 -41.23 8.48 52.60
N GLN A 158 -40.12 8.07 53.20
CA GLN A 158 -39.93 8.07 54.65
C GLN A 158 -39.92 9.49 55.24
N GLU A 159 -39.31 10.47 54.56
CA GLU A 159 -39.35 11.87 54.98
C GLU A 159 -40.79 12.40 55.00
N GLU A 160 -41.58 12.14 53.97
CA GLU A 160 -42.99 12.54 53.92
C GLU A 160 -43.86 11.85 54.97
N GLU A 161 -43.58 10.59 55.31
CA GLU A 161 -44.28 9.87 56.39
C GLU A 161 -43.94 10.46 57.76
N ILE A 162 -42.67 10.77 58.02
CA ILE A 162 -42.21 11.40 59.26
C ILE A 162 -42.87 12.77 59.47
N GLU A 163 -43.05 13.57 58.41
CA GLU A 163 -43.71 14.87 58.48
C GLU A 163 -45.20 14.80 58.88
N LYS A 164 -45.87 13.66 58.64
CA LYS A 164 -47.30 13.46 58.92
C LYS A 164 -47.59 12.99 60.36
N ILE A 165 -46.57 12.61 61.14
CA ILE A 165 -46.71 12.07 62.49
C ILE A 165 -46.74 13.20 63.54
N SER A 166 -47.71 13.13 64.46
CA SER A 166 -47.90 14.12 65.54
C SER A 166 -46.83 13.97 66.64
N ASP A 167 -46.58 15.02 67.43
CA ASP A 167 -45.57 15.00 68.51
C ASP A 167 -46.10 14.42 69.85
N GLU A 168 -47.20 13.65 69.83
CA GLU A 168 -47.74 13.01 71.03
C GLU A 168 -46.83 11.86 71.54
N GLU A 169 -46.82 11.59 72.86
CA GLU A 169 -45.88 10.65 73.52
C GLU A 169 -45.89 9.22 72.94
N GLN A 170 -47.02 8.75 72.38
CA GLN A 170 -47.10 7.44 71.72
C GLN A 170 -46.58 7.45 70.27
N ASP A 171 -46.62 8.59 69.60
CA ASP A 171 -46.18 8.79 68.21
C ASP A 171 -44.67 9.08 68.10
N ALA A 172 -44.07 9.61 69.18
CA ALA A 172 -42.64 9.91 69.27
C ALA A 172 -41.74 8.67 69.09
N ALA A 173 -42.16 7.50 69.60
CA ALA A 173 -41.39 6.26 69.47
C ALA A 173 -41.37 5.76 68.00
N ILE A 174 -42.50 5.87 67.30
CA ILE A 174 -42.66 5.48 65.90
C ILE A 174 -41.84 6.41 65.00
N LYS A 175 -41.92 7.72 65.26
CA LYS A 175 -41.14 8.76 64.58
C LYS A 175 -39.62 8.52 64.71
N ASN A 176 -39.14 8.25 65.92
CA ASN A 176 -37.73 7.95 66.16
C ASN A 176 -37.26 6.67 65.45
N GLN A 177 -38.11 5.65 65.34
CA GLN A 177 -37.79 4.41 64.64
C GLN A 177 -37.70 4.63 63.12
N LEU A 178 -38.63 5.40 62.53
CA LEU A 178 -38.58 5.78 61.11
C LEU A 178 -37.36 6.64 60.77
N ILE A 179 -37.02 7.60 61.63
CA ILE A 179 -35.80 8.43 61.48
C ILE A 179 -34.54 7.54 61.45
N ALA A 180 -34.44 6.56 62.35
CA ALA A 180 -33.28 5.65 62.38
C ALA A 180 -33.15 4.82 61.09
N VAL A 181 -34.26 4.30 60.55
CA VAL A 181 -34.27 3.53 59.29
C VAL A 181 -33.89 4.41 58.09
N MET A 182 -34.38 5.65 58.07
CA MET A 182 -34.04 6.63 57.03
C MET A 182 -32.56 7.01 57.09
N GLU A 183 -32.02 7.29 58.28
CA GLU A 183 -30.59 7.57 58.46
C GLU A 183 -29.72 6.38 58.06
N GLU A 184 -30.15 5.15 58.34
CA GLU A 184 -29.47 3.93 57.88
C GLU A 184 -29.44 3.85 56.34
N SER A 185 -30.56 4.12 55.68
CA SER A 185 -30.66 4.13 54.21
C SER A 185 -29.76 5.21 53.58
N LYS A 186 -29.73 6.41 54.16
CA LYS A 186 -28.85 7.52 53.75
C LYS A 186 -27.36 7.15 53.82
N ARG A 187 -26.94 6.30 54.76
CA ARG A 187 -25.54 5.88 54.92
C ARG A 187 -25.01 5.05 53.74
N TYR A 188 -25.88 4.39 52.96
CA TYR A 188 -25.46 3.59 51.81
C TYR A 188 -25.27 4.41 50.53
N LEU A 189 -25.85 5.61 50.42
CA LEU A 189 -25.75 6.46 49.23
C LEU A 189 -24.30 6.83 48.84
N PRO A 190 -23.38 7.19 49.76
CA PRO A 190 -21.98 7.44 49.42
C PRO A 190 -21.29 6.24 48.76
N PHE A 191 -21.58 5.03 49.26
CA PHE A 191 -21.02 3.79 48.70
C PHE A 191 -21.55 3.51 47.29
N LEU A 192 -22.86 3.60 47.08
CA LEU A 192 -23.47 3.42 45.76
C LEU A 192 -22.98 4.47 44.76
N ASN A 193 -22.83 5.72 45.18
CA ASN A 193 -22.28 6.79 44.34
C ASN A 193 -20.81 6.58 44.00
N SER A 194 -20.01 5.97 44.89
CA SER A 194 -18.65 5.54 44.54
C SER A 194 -18.70 4.47 43.44
N ILE A 195 -19.55 3.45 43.55
CA ILE A 195 -19.75 2.43 42.51
C ILE A 195 -20.16 3.04 41.16
N LYS A 196 -21.09 4.00 41.19
CA LYS A 196 -21.52 4.73 40.00
C LYS A 196 -20.33 5.39 39.29
N LYS A 197 -19.52 6.16 40.02
CA LYS A 197 -18.33 6.85 39.47
C LYS A 197 -17.34 5.89 38.82
N GLU A 198 -17.15 4.69 39.37
CA GLU A 198 -16.26 3.70 38.77
C GLU A 198 -16.78 3.16 37.44
N TYR A 199 -18.06 2.81 37.38
CA TYR A 199 -18.61 2.36 36.11
C TYR A 199 -18.65 3.49 35.08
N GLU A 200 -18.88 4.74 35.48
CA GLU A 200 -18.72 5.91 34.60
C GLU A 200 -17.28 6.03 34.08
N SER A 201 -16.28 5.86 34.94
CA SER A 201 -14.86 5.86 34.57
C SER A 201 -14.53 4.74 33.58
N LEU A 202 -14.95 3.50 33.85
CA LEU A 202 -14.75 2.34 32.99
C LEU A 202 -15.44 2.51 31.61
N VAL A 203 -16.69 2.98 31.60
CA VAL A 203 -17.42 3.28 30.35
C VAL A 203 -16.69 4.35 29.55
N SER A 204 -16.22 5.40 30.20
CA SER A 204 -15.46 6.48 29.56
C SER A 204 -14.15 5.99 28.95
N MET A 205 -13.38 5.19 29.70
CA MET A 205 -12.12 4.58 29.23
C MET A 205 -12.34 3.67 28.02
N VAL A 206 -13.25 2.70 28.13
CA VAL A 206 -13.54 1.77 27.03
C VAL A 206 -14.09 2.51 25.81
N THR A 207 -14.93 3.53 26.00
CA THR A 207 -15.45 4.37 24.90
C THR A 207 -14.30 5.12 24.21
N THR A 208 -13.36 5.67 24.97
CA THR A 208 -12.17 6.34 24.43
C THR A 208 -11.31 5.37 23.61
N TYR A 209 -11.02 4.19 24.14
CA TYR A 209 -10.24 3.16 23.44
C TYR A 209 -10.94 2.65 22.18
N THR A 210 -12.26 2.46 22.25
CA THR A 210 -13.12 2.13 21.09
C THR A 210 -12.99 3.17 19.99
N ASN A 211 -13.06 4.46 20.35
CA ASN A 211 -12.97 5.56 19.37
C ASN A 211 -11.58 5.65 18.75
N ASN A 212 -10.52 5.48 19.53
CA ASN A 212 -9.14 5.47 19.03
C ASN A 212 -8.91 4.30 18.06
N LEU A 213 -9.41 3.10 18.41
CA LEU A 213 -9.30 1.93 17.55
C LEU A 213 -10.10 2.07 16.25
N LYS A 214 -11.28 2.69 16.27
CA LYS A 214 -12.04 3.02 15.05
C LYS A 214 -11.26 3.96 14.13
N LYS A 215 -10.58 4.97 14.67
CA LYS A 215 -9.70 5.87 13.87
C LYS A 215 -8.56 5.08 13.23
N PHE A 216 -7.91 4.20 13.99
CA PHE A 216 -6.86 3.32 13.47
C PHE A 216 -7.38 2.43 12.33
N ILE A 217 -8.53 1.77 12.50
CA ILE A 217 -9.16 0.93 11.48
C ILE A 217 -9.42 1.73 10.20
N ASN A 218 -9.96 2.94 10.31
CA ASN A 218 -10.23 3.80 9.15
C ASN A 218 -8.95 4.13 8.38
N ASN A 219 -7.87 4.49 9.08
CA ASN A 219 -6.57 4.75 8.45
C ASN A 219 -6.03 3.49 7.76
N CYS A 220 -6.11 2.34 8.43
CA CYS A 220 -5.66 1.06 7.90
C CYS A 220 -6.47 0.63 6.65
N GLN A 221 -7.76 0.95 6.58
CA GLN A 221 -8.58 0.75 5.38
C GLN A 221 -8.16 1.67 4.22
N ILE A 222 -7.72 2.90 4.49
CA ILE A 222 -7.18 3.79 3.46
C ILE A 222 -5.87 3.21 2.93
N GLU A 223 -4.94 2.83 3.81
CA GLU A 223 -3.68 2.16 3.44
C GLU A 223 -3.92 0.90 2.59
N LYS A 224 -4.96 0.11 2.94
CA LYS A 224 -5.36 -1.08 2.17
C LYS A 224 -5.71 -0.70 0.72
N ARG A 225 -6.58 0.28 0.52
CA ARG A 225 -7.02 0.71 -0.81
C ARG A 225 -5.85 1.25 -1.63
N GLU A 226 -4.98 2.05 -1.03
CA GLU A 226 -3.79 2.58 -1.71
C GLU A 226 -2.85 1.45 -2.15
N THR A 227 -2.61 0.49 -1.26
CA THR A 227 -1.79 -0.70 -1.55
C THR A 227 -2.40 -1.54 -2.68
N GLU A 228 -3.71 -1.77 -2.66
CA GLU A 228 -4.42 -2.53 -3.71
C GLU A 228 -4.34 -1.83 -5.08
N ILE A 229 -4.41 -0.51 -5.13
CA ILE A 229 -4.25 0.27 -6.37
C ILE A 229 -2.84 0.05 -6.94
N ILE A 230 -1.80 0.09 -6.10
CA ILE A 230 -0.41 -0.12 -6.54
C ILE A 230 -0.21 -1.56 -7.03
N ILE A 231 -0.73 -2.56 -6.31
CA ILE A 231 -0.69 -3.97 -6.71
C ILE A 231 -1.29 -4.15 -8.11
N LYS A 232 -2.51 -3.65 -8.34
CA LYS A 232 -3.18 -3.75 -9.64
C LYS A 232 -2.36 -3.12 -10.77
N LYS A 233 -1.80 -1.93 -10.53
CA LYS A 233 -0.92 -1.27 -11.52
C LYS A 233 0.31 -2.13 -11.85
N LEU A 234 0.97 -2.67 -10.83
CA LEU A 234 2.14 -3.53 -11.02
C LEU A 234 1.80 -4.84 -11.74
N GLU A 235 0.64 -5.44 -11.46
CA GLU A 235 0.15 -6.61 -12.18
C GLU A 235 -0.09 -6.31 -13.66
N ASP A 236 -0.76 -5.18 -13.96
CA ASP A 236 -1.05 -4.77 -15.33
C ASP A 236 0.24 -4.47 -16.11
N TYR A 237 1.18 -3.75 -15.49
CA TYR A 237 2.49 -3.48 -16.08
C TYR A 237 3.30 -4.77 -16.29
N SER A 238 3.29 -5.69 -15.34
CA SER A 238 4.00 -6.97 -15.47
C SER A 238 3.41 -7.84 -16.60
N LYS A 239 2.08 -7.89 -16.74
CA LYS A 239 1.41 -8.61 -17.84
C LYS A 239 1.75 -8.03 -19.21
N MET A 240 1.89 -6.71 -19.32
CA MET A 240 2.30 -6.07 -20.56
C MET A 240 3.75 -6.42 -20.92
N ASP A 241 4.65 -6.33 -19.96
CA ASP A 241 6.06 -6.71 -20.14
C ASP A 241 6.22 -8.19 -20.51
N GLU A 242 5.47 -9.10 -19.87
CA GLU A 242 5.48 -10.53 -20.21
C GLU A 242 4.97 -10.81 -21.63
N LYS A 243 3.92 -10.10 -22.07
CA LYS A 243 3.45 -10.20 -23.46
C LYS A 243 4.49 -9.68 -24.45
N LEU A 244 5.19 -8.60 -24.09
CA LEU A 244 6.26 -8.05 -24.92
C LEU A 244 7.44 -9.02 -25.02
N GLU A 245 7.82 -9.64 -23.91
CA GLU A 245 8.93 -10.59 -23.87
C GLU A 245 8.57 -11.90 -24.61
N ASN A 246 7.34 -12.39 -24.44
CA ASN A 246 6.83 -13.51 -25.23
C ASN A 246 6.81 -13.18 -26.73
N TYR A 247 6.43 -11.96 -27.11
CA TYR A 247 6.49 -11.52 -28.50
C TYR A 247 7.93 -11.51 -29.03
N ARG A 248 8.88 -10.99 -28.25
CA ARG A 248 10.32 -11.02 -28.58
C ARG A 248 10.84 -12.45 -28.76
N GLN A 249 10.50 -13.35 -27.85
CA GLN A 249 10.94 -14.75 -27.89
C GLN A 249 10.26 -15.57 -29.00
N SER A 250 9.03 -15.23 -29.36
CA SER A 250 8.27 -15.91 -30.41
C SER A 250 8.69 -15.56 -31.83
N LYS A 251 9.53 -14.52 -32.03
CA LYS A 251 9.89 -14.04 -33.37
C LYS A 251 11.31 -14.41 -33.75
N GLN A 252 11.43 -15.22 -34.80
CA GLN A 252 12.53 -15.09 -35.74
C GLN A 252 12.47 -13.69 -36.36
N GLU A 253 13.61 -13.02 -36.53
CA GLU A 253 13.74 -11.63 -37.00
C GLU A 253 12.91 -11.30 -38.26
N ALA A 254 12.58 -12.30 -39.08
CA ALA A 254 11.76 -12.18 -40.28
C ALA A 254 10.28 -11.79 -40.04
N ASP A 255 9.69 -12.10 -38.89
CA ASP A 255 8.24 -11.99 -38.67
C ASP A 255 7.74 -10.62 -38.20
N VAL A 256 8.63 -9.72 -37.75
CA VAL A 256 8.24 -8.35 -37.36
C VAL A 256 7.78 -7.56 -38.57
N ILE A 257 8.54 -7.65 -39.66
CA ILE A 257 8.30 -6.92 -40.90
C ILE A 257 7.02 -7.44 -41.59
N SER A 258 6.76 -8.76 -41.54
CA SER A 258 5.55 -9.37 -42.12
C SER A 258 4.27 -9.04 -41.34
N SER A 259 4.36 -8.72 -40.05
CA SER A 259 3.18 -8.56 -39.17
C SER A 259 2.39 -7.25 -39.35
N GLY A 260 2.86 -6.32 -40.18
CA GLY A 260 2.19 -5.03 -40.42
C GLY A 260 2.11 -4.11 -39.19
N LEU A 261 2.88 -4.41 -38.13
CA LEU A 261 2.90 -3.62 -36.89
C LEU A 261 3.47 -2.22 -37.14
N LEU A 262 4.50 -2.13 -37.97
CA LEU A 262 5.10 -0.88 -38.42
C LEU A 262 4.07 -0.02 -39.17
N ASP A 263 3.28 -0.62 -40.07
CA ASP A 263 2.22 0.09 -40.80
C ASP A 263 1.09 0.59 -39.89
N LYS A 264 0.75 -0.17 -38.84
CA LYS A 264 -0.21 0.27 -37.82
C LYS A 264 0.33 1.43 -36.99
N LEU A 265 1.62 1.43 -36.65
CA LEU A 265 2.27 2.55 -35.95
C LEU A 265 2.31 3.80 -36.83
N LYS A 266 2.75 3.66 -38.10
CA LYS A 266 2.77 4.74 -39.10
C LYS A 266 1.38 5.35 -39.32
N LYS A 267 0.34 4.50 -39.41
CA LYS A 267 -1.06 4.95 -39.59
C LYS A 267 -1.67 5.63 -38.36
N SER A 268 -1.10 5.43 -37.17
CA SER A 268 -1.63 6.05 -35.95
C SER A 268 -1.45 7.57 -35.88
N LYS A 269 -0.59 8.16 -36.74
CA LYS A 269 -0.24 9.61 -36.78
C LYS A 269 0.25 10.19 -35.44
N LEU A 270 0.51 9.36 -34.43
CA LEU A 270 0.95 9.79 -33.11
C LEU A 270 2.43 10.18 -33.08
N ILE A 271 3.22 9.67 -34.03
CA ILE A 271 4.67 9.74 -34.07
C ILE A 271 5.11 9.78 -35.54
N ASN A 272 6.19 10.48 -35.88
CA ASN A 272 6.70 10.50 -37.25
C ASN A 272 7.35 9.15 -37.64
N GLU A 273 7.61 8.93 -38.93
CA GLU A 273 8.05 7.62 -39.44
C GLU A 273 9.42 7.20 -38.90
N GLU A 274 10.32 8.16 -38.67
CA GLU A 274 11.68 7.94 -38.19
C GLU A 274 11.70 7.60 -36.68
N GLU A 275 10.92 8.32 -35.88
CA GLU A 275 10.69 8.00 -34.47
C GLU A 275 9.94 6.68 -34.28
N SER A 276 8.99 6.36 -35.17
CA SER A 276 8.29 5.06 -35.16
C SER A 276 9.25 3.90 -35.40
N LYS A 277 10.19 4.06 -36.36
CA LYS A 277 11.26 3.09 -36.62
C LYS A 277 12.25 2.99 -35.46
N LYS A 278 12.61 4.12 -34.83
CA LYS A 278 13.49 4.16 -33.66
C LYS A 278 12.86 3.45 -32.45
N ILE A 279 11.59 3.72 -32.17
CA ILE A 279 10.85 3.06 -31.09
C ILE A 279 10.71 1.56 -31.37
N LEU A 280 10.40 1.16 -32.61
CA LEU A 280 10.38 -0.28 -32.95
C LEU A 280 11.77 -0.92 -32.79
N SER A 281 12.83 -0.23 -33.20
CA SER A 281 14.20 -0.72 -33.10
C SER A 281 14.65 -0.91 -31.65
N GLU A 282 14.28 0.01 -30.74
CA GLU A 282 14.53 -0.09 -29.30
C GLU A 282 13.66 -1.16 -28.65
N VAL A 283 12.39 -1.28 -29.06
CA VAL A 283 11.45 -2.28 -28.53
C VAL A 283 11.84 -3.69 -28.94
N LEU A 284 12.41 -3.87 -30.13
CA LEU A 284 12.74 -5.18 -30.71
C LEU A 284 14.23 -5.51 -30.68
N ASN A 285 15.07 -4.58 -30.22
CA ASN A 285 16.53 -4.72 -30.17
C ASN A 285 17.14 -5.05 -31.55
N MET A 286 16.57 -4.49 -32.62
CA MET A 286 17.01 -4.68 -34.01
C MET A 286 17.75 -3.44 -34.51
N GLY A 287 18.77 -3.62 -35.37
CA GLY A 287 19.43 -2.49 -36.01
C GLY A 287 18.48 -1.72 -36.94
N THR A 288 18.43 -0.40 -36.81
CA THR A 288 17.54 0.50 -37.59
C THR A 288 17.66 0.33 -39.10
N HIS A 289 18.81 -0.12 -39.59
CA HIS A 289 19.08 -0.42 -41.00
C HIS A 289 18.13 -1.47 -41.60
N LEU A 290 17.66 -2.45 -40.82
CA LEU A 290 16.72 -3.48 -41.29
C LEU A 290 15.29 -2.95 -41.49
N LEU A 291 14.95 -1.80 -40.90
CA LEU A 291 13.62 -1.18 -40.97
C LEU A 291 13.49 -0.13 -42.10
N ASN A 292 14.59 0.16 -42.81
CA ASN A 292 14.64 1.17 -43.87
C ASN A 292 14.41 0.61 -45.28
N MET A 293 14.36 -0.71 -45.46
CA MET A 293 14.00 -1.27 -46.76
C MET A 293 12.48 -1.30 -46.91
N GLY A 294 11.94 -0.42 -47.75
CA GLY A 294 10.55 -0.55 -48.21
C GLY A 294 10.35 -1.92 -48.88
N SER A 295 9.25 -2.62 -48.56
CA SER A 295 8.98 -3.98 -49.07
C SER A 295 8.97 -4.07 -50.59
N GLU A 296 8.74 -2.95 -51.28
CA GLU A 296 8.67 -2.84 -52.74
C GLU A 296 10.04 -3.04 -53.41
N HIS A 297 11.13 -2.82 -52.67
CA HIS A 297 12.51 -2.87 -53.20
C HIS A 297 13.29 -4.12 -52.77
N LYS A 298 12.63 -5.06 -52.10
CA LYS A 298 13.24 -6.34 -51.74
C LYS A 298 13.11 -7.32 -52.90
N CYS A 299 14.22 -7.97 -53.25
CA CYS A 299 14.21 -9.04 -54.25
C CYS A 299 13.43 -10.26 -53.74
N ILE A 300 12.65 -10.87 -54.62
CA ILE A 300 11.75 -12.00 -54.37
C ILE A 300 12.14 -13.19 -55.26
N ASP A 301 12.60 -12.91 -56.49
CA ASP A 301 12.81 -13.91 -57.54
C ASP A 301 14.30 -14.27 -57.74
N THR A 302 15.21 -13.45 -57.21
CA THR A 302 16.66 -13.57 -57.41
C THR A 302 17.35 -14.27 -56.23
N THR A 303 18.11 -15.33 -56.50
CA THR A 303 18.97 -15.97 -55.49
C THR A 303 20.19 -15.09 -55.24
N VAL A 304 20.30 -14.55 -54.02
CA VAL A 304 21.36 -13.60 -53.64
C VAL A 304 22.56 -14.37 -53.05
N PRO A 305 23.78 -14.22 -53.60
CA PRO A 305 24.97 -14.83 -53.05
C PRO A 305 25.36 -14.26 -51.69
N ASP A 306 26.11 -15.02 -50.88
CA ASP A 306 26.70 -14.52 -49.63
C ASP A 306 27.59 -13.29 -49.89
N ASN A 307 27.53 -12.32 -48.97
CA ASN A 307 28.21 -11.01 -49.07
C ASN A 307 27.71 -10.13 -50.23
N ALA A 308 26.48 -10.35 -50.69
CA ALA A 308 25.78 -9.48 -51.62
C ALA A 308 24.50 -8.90 -51.00
N ALA A 309 24.06 -7.77 -51.55
CA ALA A 309 22.76 -7.17 -51.33
C ALA A 309 21.96 -7.20 -52.64
N CYS A 310 20.63 -7.23 -52.55
CA CYS A 310 19.77 -7.23 -53.73
C CYS A 310 18.71 -6.15 -53.65
N TYR A 311 18.48 -5.49 -54.77
CA TYR A 311 17.52 -4.40 -54.93
C TYR A 311 16.54 -4.70 -56.06
N ARG A 312 15.24 -4.53 -55.78
CA ARG A 312 14.16 -4.63 -56.76
C ARG A 312 13.74 -3.23 -57.21
N TYR A 313 13.84 -2.97 -58.51
CA TYR A 313 13.39 -1.73 -59.12
C TYR A 313 11.86 -1.71 -59.25
N LEU A 314 11.27 -0.51 -59.36
CA LEU A 314 9.82 -0.35 -59.54
C LEU A 314 9.29 -0.98 -60.83
N ASP A 315 10.15 -1.18 -61.83
CA ASP A 315 9.84 -1.87 -63.09
C ASP A 315 9.89 -3.41 -62.97
N GLY A 316 10.13 -3.93 -61.76
CA GLY A 316 10.18 -5.36 -61.46
C GLY A 316 11.52 -6.03 -61.75
N ARG A 317 12.54 -5.30 -62.24
CA ARG A 317 13.89 -5.85 -62.37
C ARG A 317 14.53 -6.01 -61.01
N GLU A 318 15.29 -7.08 -60.82
CA GLU A 318 16.05 -7.35 -59.61
C GLU A 318 17.54 -7.37 -59.95
N GLU A 319 18.34 -6.68 -59.14
CA GLU A 319 19.79 -6.64 -59.29
C GLU A 319 20.45 -6.90 -57.94
N TRP A 320 21.38 -7.85 -57.90
CA TRP A 320 22.24 -8.07 -56.75
C TRP A 320 23.64 -7.51 -57.00
N ARG A 321 24.24 -6.98 -55.93
CA ARG A 321 25.56 -6.35 -55.92
C ARG A 321 26.32 -6.80 -54.69
N CYS A 322 27.62 -6.99 -54.81
CA CYS A 322 28.46 -7.31 -53.65
C CYS A 322 28.48 -6.13 -52.67
N LEU A 323 28.54 -6.43 -51.37
CA LEU A 323 28.70 -5.42 -50.32
C LEU A 323 30.06 -4.73 -50.43
N LEU A 324 30.22 -3.58 -49.75
CA LEU A 324 31.50 -2.88 -49.68
C LEU A 324 32.62 -3.80 -49.17
N ASN A 325 33.79 -3.71 -49.82
CA ASN A 325 34.96 -4.59 -49.63
C ASN A 325 34.80 -6.03 -50.18
N PHE A 326 33.78 -6.29 -51.01
CA PHE A 326 33.64 -7.54 -51.74
C PHE A 326 33.57 -7.28 -53.25
N LYS A 327 34.20 -8.15 -54.04
CA LYS A 327 34.19 -8.10 -55.52
C LYS A 327 33.46 -9.31 -56.10
N LYS A 328 32.81 -9.11 -57.25
CA LYS A 328 32.15 -10.19 -57.99
C LYS A 328 33.18 -11.06 -58.71
N GLU A 329 33.18 -12.35 -58.40
CA GLU A 329 34.01 -13.37 -59.06
C GLU A 329 33.08 -14.53 -59.47
N GLY A 330 32.63 -14.51 -60.72
CA GLY A 330 31.54 -15.38 -61.20
C GLY A 330 30.20 -15.04 -60.52
N ASP A 331 29.55 -16.04 -59.94
CA ASP A 331 28.29 -15.92 -59.19
C ASP A 331 28.48 -15.77 -57.67
N LYS A 332 29.69 -15.35 -57.23
CA LYS A 332 30.01 -15.18 -55.80
C LYS A 332 30.66 -13.82 -55.53
N CYS A 333 30.53 -13.36 -54.29
CA CYS A 333 31.22 -12.17 -53.78
C CYS A 333 32.37 -12.58 -52.86
N VAL A 334 33.60 -12.27 -53.26
CA VAL A 334 34.83 -12.59 -52.50
C VAL A 334 35.41 -11.32 -51.88
N ALA A 335 36.01 -11.45 -50.69
CA ALA A 335 36.61 -10.32 -50.00
C ALA A 335 37.74 -9.71 -50.84
N ALA A 336 37.71 -8.39 -50.98
CA ALA A 336 38.72 -7.60 -51.65
C ALA A 336 39.16 -6.50 -50.68
N SER A 337 40.39 -6.63 -50.16
CA SER A 337 40.94 -5.73 -49.15
C SER A 337 41.44 -4.40 -49.71
N ASN A 338 41.57 -4.29 -51.03
CA ASN A 338 42.13 -3.12 -51.73
C ASN A 338 41.16 -2.59 -52.80
N VAL A 339 39.86 -2.52 -52.49
CA VAL A 339 38.86 -1.96 -53.42
C VAL A 339 39.03 -0.44 -53.46
N THR A 340 39.23 0.10 -54.65
CA THR A 340 39.34 1.55 -54.89
C THR A 340 38.12 2.07 -55.64
N CYS A 341 37.88 3.38 -55.63
CA CYS A 341 36.81 3.97 -56.44
C CYS A 341 36.98 3.72 -57.96
N THR A 342 38.19 3.44 -58.43
CA THR A 342 38.44 3.06 -59.83
C THR A 342 38.05 1.62 -60.14
N ASP A 343 37.89 0.77 -59.12
CA ASP A 343 37.48 -0.62 -59.25
C ASP A 343 35.97 -0.74 -59.05
N ASN A 344 35.20 -0.71 -60.15
CA ASN A 344 33.74 -0.85 -60.14
C ASN A 344 33.03 0.14 -59.17
N ASN A 345 33.41 1.42 -59.24
CA ASN A 345 32.93 2.49 -58.36
C ASN A 345 33.11 2.19 -56.85
N GLY A 346 34.13 1.40 -56.49
CA GLY A 346 34.37 1.00 -55.11
C GLY A 346 33.30 0.10 -54.49
N GLY A 347 32.39 -0.45 -55.29
CA GLY A 347 31.19 -1.15 -54.83
C GLY A 347 29.97 -0.24 -54.63
N CYS A 348 30.09 1.07 -54.88
CA CYS A 348 28.97 2.01 -54.85
C CYS A 348 27.99 1.79 -56.00
N ALA A 349 26.74 2.24 -55.81
CA ALA A 349 25.77 2.31 -56.91
C ALA A 349 26.29 3.20 -58.07
N PRO A 350 25.89 2.97 -59.33
CA PRO A 350 26.41 3.73 -60.48
C PRO A 350 26.08 5.22 -60.40
N GLU A 351 24.95 5.54 -59.76
CA GLU A 351 24.47 6.90 -59.49
C GLU A 351 25.02 7.50 -58.18
N ALA A 352 25.77 6.73 -57.39
CA ALA A 352 26.40 7.20 -56.17
C ALA A 352 27.83 7.67 -56.45
N GLU A 353 28.21 8.77 -55.81
CA GLU A 353 29.57 9.30 -55.81
C GLU A 353 30.44 8.45 -54.89
N CYS A 354 31.55 7.92 -55.41
CA CYS A 354 32.54 7.19 -54.63
C CYS A 354 33.67 8.11 -54.20
N ASN A 355 33.95 8.14 -52.90
CA ASN A 355 35.08 8.87 -52.31
C ASN A 355 35.93 7.93 -51.44
N MET A 356 37.25 8.17 -51.41
CA MET A 356 38.16 7.48 -50.49
C MET A 356 38.37 8.36 -49.25
N ASN A 357 38.13 7.82 -48.06
CA ASN A 357 38.37 8.54 -46.81
C ASN A 357 39.86 8.49 -46.39
N GLU A 358 40.27 9.27 -45.39
CA GLU A 358 41.66 9.38 -44.89
C GLU A 358 42.31 8.04 -44.49
N ASN A 359 41.50 7.00 -44.26
CA ASN A 359 41.92 5.62 -43.94
C ASN A 359 41.90 4.66 -45.15
N ASN A 360 41.93 5.15 -46.39
CA ASN A 360 41.83 4.36 -47.63
C ASN A 360 40.58 3.45 -47.71
N LYS A 361 39.46 3.88 -47.11
CA LYS A 361 38.17 3.16 -47.20
C LYS A 361 37.24 3.85 -48.19
N VAL A 362 36.53 3.06 -48.98
CA VAL A 362 35.48 3.54 -49.89
C VAL A 362 34.28 4.05 -49.10
N VAL A 363 33.77 5.22 -49.49
CA VAL A 363 32.55 5.85 -48.99
C VAL A 363 31.66 6.21 -50.17
N CYS A 364 30.43 5.71 -50.17
CA CYS A 364 29.43 5.95 -51.21
C CYS A 364 28.45 7.03 -50.78
N LYS A 365 28.16 8.00 -51.66
CA LYS A 365 27.18 9.06 -51.41
C LYS A 365 26.17 9.16 -52.55
N CYS A 366 24.88 8.98 -52.24
CA CYS A 366 23.81 9.20 -53.20
C CYS A 366 23.68 10.70 -53.52
N THR A 367 23.77 11.06 -54.79
CA THR A 367 23.79 12.47 -55.25
C THR A 367 22.42 12.97 -55.70
N LYS A 368 21.47 12.06 -55.93
CA LYS A 368 20.15 12.38 -56.46
C LYS A 368 19.19 12.77 -55.33
N GLU A 369 18.47 13.88 -55.53
CA GLU A 369 17.51 14.41 -54.56
C GLU A 369 16.42 13.36 -54.24
N GLY A 370 16.20 13.09 -52.95
CA GLY A 370 15.28 12.05 -52.47
C GLY A 370 15.79 10.61 -52.59
N SER A 371 17.06 10.38 -52.93
CA SER A 371 17.67 9.03 -52.95
C SER A 371 18.43 8.76 -51.65
N GLU A 372 18.10 7.66 -50.97
CA GLU A 372 18.75 7.22 -49.74
C GLU A 372 19.78 6.11 -50.02
N PRO A 373 20.91 6.07 -49.28
CA PRO A 373 21.87 4.99 -49.40
C PRO A 373 21.25 3.67 -48.91
N LEU A 374 21.34 2.65 -49.75
CA LEU A 374 20.91 1.29 -49.44
C LEU A 374 22.12 0.36 -49.49
N PHE A 375 22.37 -0.32 -48.36
CA PHE A 375 23.45 -1.27 -48.09
C PHE A 375 24.84 -0.67 -47.85
#